data_AF-A0A9E3WQ39-F1
#
_entry.id   AF-A0A9E3WQ39-F1
#
_cell.length_a   1.000
_cell.length_b   1.000
_cell.length_c   1.000
_cell.angle_alpha   90.00
_cell.angle_beta   90.00
_cell.angle_gamma   90.00
#
_symmetry.space_group_name_H-M   'P 1'
#
loop_
_entity.id
_entity.type
_entity.pdbx_description
1 polymer ?
#
loop_
_entity_poly.entity_id
_entity_poly.type
_entity_poly.pdbx_seq_one_letter_code
_entity_poly.pdbx_strand_id
1 'polypeptide(L)'
;QQHNLVNEPEEVYNLRGDAAKIAFVKNFKEVQRLKTQLDQYTDLDEEQQAAIEAILPEEALLRFRSSYLETARELREIQQREGEAAPDEIQQLDFEFVLFASAVIDYDYIMNLIADSTQRKPAKQKMTKAQVISLLKSNSNLMDEEEDLTGFINSLDWAKGYSAEELKQKFETFKVEKYDQELAAIANAHGLQT
;
A
#
# COMPACT_ATOMS: atom_id res chain seq x y z
N GLN A 1 -23.42 14.51 -4.92
CA GLN A 1 -23.11 15.73 -4.15
C GLN A 1 -21.63 16.03 -4.35
N GLN A 2 -21.25 17.28 -4.62
CA GLN A 2 -19.83 17.67 -4.61
C GLN A 2 -19.38 17.68 -3.15
N HIS A 3 -18.50 16.76 -2.78
CA HIS A 3 -17.80 16.85 -1.52
C HIS A 3 -16.75 17.95 -1.68
N ASN A 4 -16.86 19.04 -0.93
CA ASN A 4 -15.88 20.14 -0.90
C ASN A 4 -14.58 19.68 -0.22
N LEU A 5 -13.93 18.69 -0.81
CA LEU A 5 -12.65 18.16 -0.38
C LEU A 5 -11.58 18.73 -1.30
N VAL A 6 -10.45 19.13 -0.71
CA VAL A 6 -9.25 19.41 -1.47
C VAL A 6 -8.82 18.09 -2.12
N ASN A 7 -8.32 18.14 -3.35
CA ASN A 7 -7.86 16.96 -4.07
C ASN A 7 -6.51 16.47 -3.49
N GLU A 8 -6.55 15.98 -2.26
CA GLU A 8 -5.41 15.52 -1.47
C GLU A 8 -5.64 14.09 -0.96
N PRO A 9 -4.62 13.21 -0.97
CA PRO A 9 -4.71 11.83 -0.49
C PRO A 9 -5.17 11.73 0.97
N GLU A 10 -4.76 12.68 1.81
CA GLU A 10 -5.09 12.73 3.23
C GLU A 10 -6.60 12.96 3.47
N GLU A 11 -7.29 13.61 2.53
CA GLU A 11 -8.74 13.85 2.61
C GLU A 11 -9.57 12.61 2.25
N VAL A 12 -8.97 11.57 1.67
CA VAL A 12 -9.65 10.28 1.44
C VAL A 12 -10.02 9.63 2.77
N TYR A 13 -9.14 9.73 3.77
CA TYR A 13 -9.40 9.26 5.14
C TYR A 13 -10.54 10.02 5.82
N ASN A 14 -10.82 11.25 5.37
CA ASN A 14 -11.90 12.09 5.87
C ASN A 14 -13.22 11.87 5.12
N LEU A 15 -13.28 10.99 4.10
CA LEU A 15 -14.51 10.66 3.39
C LEU A 15 -15.54 10.06 4.35
N ARG A 16 -16.57 10.85 4.65
CA ARG A 16 -17.67 10.41 5.51
C ARG A 16 -18.67 9.59 4.71
N GLY A 17 -18.78 8.32 5.06
CA GLY A 17 -19.79 7.39 4.57
C GLY A 17 -19.39 6.62 3.31
N ASP A 18 -19.99 5.44 3.16
CA ASP A 18 -19.62 4.48 2.12
C ASP A 18 -19.80 5.05 0.70
N ALA A 19 -20.82 5.88 0.47
CA ALA A 19 -21.04 6.50 -0.84
C ALA A 19 -19.84 7.33 -1.34
N ALA A 20 -19.18 8.07 -0.44
CA ALA A 20 -18.02 8.88 -0.79
C ALA A 20 -16.78 8.01 -1.05
N LYS A 21 -16.60 6.95 -0.24
CA LYS A 21 -15.54 5.94 -0.44
C LYS A 21 -15.71 5.17 -1.74
N ILE A 22 -16.94 4.75 -2.08
CA ILE A 22 -17.28 4.08 -3.34
C ILE A 22 -16.99 5.00 -4.53
N ALA A 23 -17.38 6.26 -4.45
CA ALA A 23 -17.10 7.23 -5.52
C ALA A 23 -15.59 7.43 -5.73
N PHE A 24 -14.81 7.55 -4.64
CA PHE A 24 -13.36 7.63 -4.71
C PHE A 24 -12.75 6.39 -5.38
N VAL A 25 -13.10 5.18 -4.93
CA VAL A 25 -12.61 3.92 -5.52
C VAL A 25 -12.97 3.87 -7.02
N LYS A 26 -14.21 4.15 -7.41
CA LYS A 26 -14.60 4.14 -8.83
C LYS A 26 -13.79 5.12 -9.67
N ASN A 27 -13.59 6.35 -9.20
CA ASN A 27 -12.91 7.40 -9.97
C ASN A 27 -11.40 7.18 -10.03
N PHE A 28 -10.77 6.87 -8.90
CA PHE A 28 -9.31 6.73 -8.86
C PHE A 28 -8.81 5.49 -9.60
N LYS A 29 -9.63 4.44 -9.64
CA LYS A 29 -9.39 3.27 -10.49
C LYS A 29 -9.26 3.65 -11.96
N GLU A 30 -10.09 4.57 -12.44
CA GLU A 30 -10.00 5.06 -13.81
C GLU A 30 -8.73 5.91 -14.05
N VAL A 31 -8.35 6.75 -13.08
CA VAL A 31 -7.08 7.49 -13.12
C VAL A 31 -5.90 6.52 -13.24
N GLN A 32 -5.90 5.44 -12.44
CA GLN A 32 -4.86 4.43 -12.50
C GLN A 32 -4.84 3.70 -13.85
N ARG A 33 -6.00 3.35 -14.45
CA ARG A 33 -6.05 2.75 -15.79
C ARG A 33 -5.44 3.66 -16.85
N LEU A 34 -5.79 4.96 -16.82
CA LEU A 34 -5.22 5.94 -17.73
C LEU A 34 -3.69 6.04 -17.55
N LYS A 35 -3.20 6.04 -16.30
CA LYS A 35 -1.77 6.01 -16.03
C LYS A 35 -1.10 4.76 -16.59
N THR A 36 -1.69 3.58 -16.40
CA THR A 36 -1.16 2.33 -16.97
C THR A 36 -1.12 2.36 -18.50
N GLN A 37 -2.09 2.99 -19.16
CA GLN A 37 -2.07 3.20 -20.60
C GLN A 37 -0.98 4.19 -21.02
N LEU A 38 -0.82 5.29 -20.28
CA LEU A 38 0.26 6.27 -20.52
C LEU A 38 1.64 5.61 -20.43
N ASP A 39 1.83 4.71 -19.46
CA ASP A 39 3.10 3.99 -19.25
C ASP A 39 3.47 3.02 -20.38
N GLN A 40 2.54 2.73 -21.30
CA GLN A 40 2.82 1.90 -22.48
C GLN A 40 3.41 2.69 -23.65
N TYR A 41 3.32 4.02 -23.63
CA TYR A 41 3.93 4.85 -24.67
C TYR A 41 5.43 5.01 -24.39
N THR A 42 6.25 4.47 -25.29
CA THR A 42 7.71 4.52 -25.18
C THR A 42 8.34 5.72 -25.88
N ASP A 43 7.52 6.48 -26.61
CA ASP A 43 7.91 7.58 -27.50
C ASP A 43 7.51 8.97 -26.97
N LEU A 44 7.13 9.06 -25.70
CA LEU A 44 6.80 10.35 -25.06
C LEU A 44 8.03 11.25 -24.99
N ASP A 45 7.90 12.49 -25.49
CA ASP A 45 8.94 13.50 -25.39
C ASP A 45 9.03 14.15 -24.00
N GLU A 46 10.07 14.94 -23.77
CA GLU A 46 10.31 15.59 -22.47
C GLU A 46 9.18 16.56 -22.06
N GLU A 47 8.55 17.23 -23.03
CA GLU A 47 7.45 18.18 -22.76
C GLU A 47 6.19 17.43 -22.31
N GLN A 48 5.89 16.32 -22.97
CA GLN A 48 4.80 15.42 -22.60
C GLN A 48 5.02 14.78 -21.23
N GLN A 49 6.23 14.31 -20.94
CA GLN A 49 6.58 13.76 -19.62
C GLN A 49 6.44 14.82 -18.52
N ALA A 50 6.91 16.05 -18.77
CA ALA A 50 6.75 17.15 -17.82
C ALA A 50 5.28 17.54 -17.61
N ALA A 51 4.47 17.51 -18.66
CA ALA A 51 3.03 17.76 -18.54
C ALA A 51 2.33 16.68 -17.71
N ILE A 52 2.69 15.41 -17.90
CA ILE A 52 2.16 14.29 -17.09
C ILE A 52 2.56 14.49 -15.62
N GLU A 53 3.83 14.75 -15.33
CA GLU A 53 4.32 14.94 -13.96
C GLU A 53 3.66 16.15 -13.28
N ALA A 54 3.37 17.23 -14.03
CA ALA A 54 2.67 18.39 -13.50
C ALA A 54 1.19 18.11 -13.16
N ILE A 55 0.52 17.25 -13.93
CA ILE A 55 -0.89 16.88 -13.73
C ILE A 55 -1.02 15.81 -12.64
N LEU A 56 -0.13 14.84 -12.65
CA LEU A 56 -0.16 13.66 -11.78
C LEU A 56 1.25 13.39 -11.24
N PRO A 57 1.71 14.18 -10.25
CA PRO A 57 3.02 14.00 -9.66
C PRO A 57 3.19 12.57 -9.10
N GLU A 58 4.36 11.97 -9.28
CA GLU A 58 4.58 10.57 -8.89
C GLU A 58 4.33 10.34 -7.39
N GLU A 59 4.80 11.24 -6.53
CA GLU A 59 4.60 11.14 -5.09
C GLU A 59 3.11 11.21 -4.71
N ALA A 60 2.35 12.12 -5.34
CA ALA A 60 0.92 12.25 -5.09
C ALA A 60 0.16 10.99 -5.56
N LEU A 61 0.52 10.47 -6.74
CA LEU A 61 -0.02 9.23 -7.27
C LEU A 61 0.21 8.06 -6.31
N LEU A 62 1.43 7.89 -5.78
CA LEU A 62 1.73 6.83 -4.80
C LEU A 62 0.86 6.93 -3.55
N ARG A 63 0.66 8.14 -3.02
CA ARG A 63 -0.21 8.36 -1.85
C ARG A 63 -1.66 8.00 -2.14
N PHE A 64 -2.21 8.45 -3.28
CA PHE A 64 -3.58 8.09 -3.66
C PHE A 64 -3.74 6.58 -3.92
N ARG A 65 -2.71 5.91 -4.46
CA ARG A 65 -2.69 4.44 -4.57
C ARG A 65 -2.78 3.78 -3.20
N SER A 66 -2.03 4.27 -2.21
CA SER A 66 -2.14 3.78 -0.83
C SER A 66 -3.54 3.99 -0.27
N SER A 67 -4.11 5.19 -0.42
CA SER A 67 -5.48 5.48 0.04
C SER A 67 -6.52 4.63 -0.68
N TYR A 68 -6.34 4.35 -1.97
CA TYR A 68 -7.18 3.45 -2.75
C TYR A 68 -7.17 2.04 -2.18
N LEU A 69 -5.98 1.45 -2.02
CA LEU A 69 -5.85 0.06 -1.56
C LEU A 69 -6.43 -0.12 -0.16
N GLU A 70 -6.20 0.84 0.73
CA GLU A 70 -6.79 0.84 2.08
C GLU A 70 -8.33 0.95 2.04
N THR A 71 -8.86 1.95 1.32
CA THR A 71 -10.31 2.14 1.19
C THR A 71 -10.99 0.94 0.53
N ALA A 72 -10.36 0.37 -0.50
CA ALA A 72 -10.84 -0.80 -1.20
C ALA A 72 -10.83 -2.06 -0.30
N ARG A 73 -9.82 -2.23 0.57
CA ARG A 73 -9.81 -3.30 1.57
C ARG A 73 -10.98 -3.19 2.53
N GLU A 74 -11.21 -2.01 3.11
CA GLU A 74 -12.35 -1.79 4.04
C GLU A 74 -13.71 -2.10 3.38
N LEU A 75 -13.92 -1.61 2.15
CA LEU A 75 -15.16 -1.88 1.41
C LEU A 75 -15.30 -3.36 1.04
N ARG A 76 -14.18 -4.05 0.73
CA ARG A 76 -14.17 -5.49 0.45
C ARG A 76 -14.51 -6.30 1.70
N GLU A 77 -14.04 -5.90 2.87
CA GLU A 77 -14.40 -6.53 4.15
C GLU A 77 -15.90 -6.39 4.43
N ILE A 78 -16.49 -5.23 4.18
CA ILE A 78 -17.95 -5.03 4.27
C ILE A 78 -18.67 -5.94 3.27
N GLN A 79 -18.22 -5.96 2.00
CA GLN A 79 -18.77 -6.81 0.95
C GLN A 79 -18.77 -8.30 1.35
N GLN A 80 -17.68 -8.78 1.96
CA GLN A 80 -17.55 -10.18 2.39
C GLN A 80 -18.35 -10.50 3.65
N ARG A 81 -18.36 -9.59 4.63
CA ARG A 81 -19.05 -9.77 5.92
C ARG A 81 -20.57 -9.73 5.76
N GLU A 82 -21.08 -8.85 4.92
CA GLU A 82 -22.53 -8.60 4.79
C GLU A 82 -23.15 -9.33 3.59
N GLY A 83 -22.37 -9.71 2.58
CA GLY A 83 -22.86 -10.49 1.44
C GLY A 83 -24.03 -9.82 0.73
N GLU A 84 -25.17 -10.51 0.66
CA GLU A 84 -26.42 -9.98 0.05
C GLU A 84 -27.06 -8.84 0.86
N ALA A 85 -26.68 -8.65 2.12
CA ALA A 85 -27.17 -7.55 2.94
C ALA A 85 -26.38 -6.25 2.75
N ALA A 86 -25.22 -6.31 2.08
CA ALA A 86 -24.45 -5.11 1.75
C ALA A 86 -25.21 -4.23 0.75
N PRO A 87 -25.01 -2.90 0.76
CA PRO A 87 -25.53 -2.03 -0.29
C PRO A 87 -25.15 -2.53 -1.70
N ASP A 88 -26.09 -2.51 -2.65
CA ASP A 88 -25.87 -2.96 -4.04
C ASP A 88 -24.60 -2.34 -4.66
N GLU A 89 -24.33 -1.08 -4.34
CA GLU A 89 -23.17 -0.34 -4.84
C GLU A 89 -21.83 -0.92 -4.35
N ILE A 90 -21.80 -1.54 -3.17
CA ILE A 90 -20.64 -2.26 -2.61
C ILE A 90 -20.62 -3.68 -3.18
N GLN A 91 -21.76 -4.35 -3.26
CA GLN A 91 -21.85 -5.72 -3.79
C GLN A 91 -21.35 -5.82 -5.23
N GLN A 92 -21.67 -4.83 -6.06
CA GLN A 92 -21.28 -4.77 -7.47
C GLN A 92 -19.90 -4.13 -7.70
N LEU A 93 -19.22 -3.68 -6.63
CA LEU A 93 -17.94 -3.01 -6.75
C LEU A 93 -16.85 -4.02 -7.09
N ASP A 94 -16.25 -3.85 -8.26
CA ASP A 94 -15.00 -4.51 -8.63
C ASP A 94 -13.81 -3.63 -8.20
N PHE A 95 -12.96 -4.16 -7.33
CA PHE A 95 -11.81 -3.46 -6.77
C PHE A 95 -10.57 -3.51 -7.66
N GLU A 96 -10.47 -4.42 -8.63
CA GLU A 96 -9.33 -4.57 -9.55
C GLU A 96 -7.94 -4.35 -8.90
N PHE A 97 -7.68 -4.98 -7.75
CA PHE A 97 -6.41 -4.79 -7.03
C PHE A 97 -5.18 -5.01 -7.92
N VAL A 98 -5.24 -5.98 -8.85
CA VAL A 98 -4.19 -6.29 -9.84
C VAL A 98 -3.76 -5.08 -10.67
N LEU A 99 -4.62 -4.07 -10.85
CA LEU A 99 -4.26 -2.82 -11.54
C LEU A 99 -3.15 -2.02 -10.82
N PHE A 100 -2.97 -2.29 -9.52
CA PHE A 100 -1.96 -1.68 -8.66
C PHE A 100 -0.79 -2.63 -8.39
N ALA A 101 -0.75 -3.77 -9.07
CA ALA A 101 0.36 -4.70 -8.98
C ALA A 101 1.55 -4.21 -9.81
N SER A 102 2.77 -4.50 -9.34
CA SER A 102 4.00 -4.28 -10.09
C SER A 102 4.74 -5.60 -10.26
N ALA A 103 5.25 -5.87 -11.46
CA ALA A 103 6.12 -7.00 -11.70
C ALA A 103 7.51 -6.85 -11.05
N VAL A 104 7.84 -5.64 -10.57
CA VAL A 104 9.14 -5.31 -9.97
C VAL A 104 9.06 -5.30 -8.44
N ILE A 105 7.92 -4.91 -7.87
CA ILE A 105 7.76 -4.74 -6.43
C ILE A 105 7.32 -6.09 -5.84
N ASP A 106 8.29 -6.88 -5.45
CA ASP A 106 8.12 -8.11 -4.70
C ASP A 106 8.84 -8.04 -3.35
N TYR A 107 8.75 -9.14 -2.60
CA TYR A 107 9.39 -9.27 -1.29
C TYR A 107 10.90 -9.01 -1.33
N ASP A 108 11.59 -9.55 -2.34
CA ASP A 108 13.04 -9.41 -2.49
C ASP A 108 13.43 -7.97 -2.84
N TYR A 109 12.64 -7.30 -3.68
CA TYR A 109 12.82 -5.88 -3.99
C TYR A 109 12.73 -5.02 -2.74
N ILE A 110 11.70 -5.21 -1.90
CA ILE A 110 11.54 -4.44 -0.65
C ILE A 110 12.73 -4.66 0.29
N MET A 111 13.19 -5.90 0.46
CA MET A 111 14.34 -6.19 1.32
C MET A 111 15.64 -5.57 0.79
N ASN A 112 15.87 -5.61 -0.51
CA ASN A 112 17.02 -4.95 -1.14
C ASN A 112 16.93 -3.42 -1.02
N LEU A 113 15.74 -2.84 -1.20
CA LEU A 113 15.53 -1.40 -1.10
C LEU A 113 15.79 -0.89 0.32
N ILE A 114 15.36 -1.62 1.36
CA ILE A 114 15.67 -1.29 2.76
C ILE A 114 17.17 -1.44 3.03
N ALA A 115 17.81 -2.51 2.53
CA ALA A 115 19.24 -2.71 2.68
C ALA A 115 20.03 -1.53 2.07
N ASP A 116 19.71 -1.12 0.85
CA ASP A 116 20.36 0.00 0.17
C ASP A 116 20.08 1.34 0.85
N SER A 117 18.88 1.51 1.40
CA SER A 117 18.46 2.74 2.09
C SER A 117 19.07 2.91 3.48
N THR A 118 19.47 1.81 4.13
CA THR A 118 20.13 1.81 5.45
C THR A 118 21.66 1.78 5.37
N GLN A 119 22.22 1.55 4.17
CA GLN A 119 23.66 1.56 3.95
C GLN A 119 24.29 2.97 4.04
N ARG A 120 25.47 3.03 4.66
CA ARG A 120 26.27 4.26 4.80
C ARG A 120 27.00 4.69 3.51
N LYS A 121 27.07 3.83 2.50
CA LYS A 121 27.73 4.14 1.21
C LYS A 121 26.75 4.83 0.24
N PRO A 122 27.24 5.53 -0.79
CA PRO A 122 26.38 6.05 -1.86
C PRO A 122 25.77 4.86 -2.63
N ALA A 123 24.45 4.72 -2.56
CA ALA A 123 23.67 3.73 -3.31
C ALA A 123 22.90 4.43 -4.43
N LYS A 124 22.55 3.71 -5.50
CA LYS A 124 21.84 4.27 -6.66
C LYS A 124 20.40 4.70 -6.33
N GLN A 125 19.77 4.06 -5.35
CA GLN A 125 18.42 4.38 -4.90
C GLN A 125 18.40 4.40 -3.37
N LYS A 126 18.00 5.52 -2.78
CA LYS A 126 17.80 5.67 -1.33
C LYS A 126 16.42 6.21 -1.09
N MET A 127 15.67 5.54 -0.23
CA MET A 127 14.36 5.99 0.22
C MET A 127 14.37 6.13 1.74
N THR A 128 13.62 7.08 2.25
CA THR A 128 13.36 7.15 3.69
C THR A 128 12.45 6.00 4.12
N LYS A 129 12.44 5.71 5.42
CA LYS A 129 11.49 4.76 6.02
C LYS A 129 10.04 5.02 5.58
N ALA A 130 9.60 6.27 5.62
CA ALA A 130 8.25 6.66 5.21
C ALA A 130 7.99 6.39 3.72
N GLN A 131 8.97 6.65 2.85
CA GLN A 131 8.86 6.40 1.42
C GLN A 131 8.79 4.90 1.10
N VAL A 132 9.56 4.04 1.80
CA VAL A 132 9.45 2.59 1.61
C VAL A 132 8.09 2.07 2.05
N ILE A 133 7.57 2.54 3.19
CA ILE A 133 6.21 2.18 3.63
C ILE A 133 5.16 2.68 2.63
N SER A 134 5.29 3.90 2.13
CA SER A 134 4.38 4.43 1.10
C SER A 134 4.41 3.59 -0.17
N LEU A 135 5.60 3.17 -0.62
CA LEU A 135 5.74 2.29 -1.78
C LEU A 135 5.04 0.94 -1.55
N LEU A 136 5.30 0.29 -0.41
CA LEU A 136 4.66 -0.95 -0.01
C LEU A 136 3.13 -0.83 -0.03
N LYS A 137 2.61 0.21 0.64
CA LYS A 137 1.16 0.46 0.73
C LYS A 137 0.52 0.84 -0.60
N SER A 138 1.29 1.37 -1.55
CA SER A 138 0.81 1.77 -2.88
C SER A 138 0.72 0.59 -3.87
N ASN A 139 1.12 -0.61 -3.47
CA ASN A 139 1.24 -1.77 -4.33
C ASN A 139 0.40 -2.96 -3.81
N SER A 140 -0.33 -3.62 -4.69
CA SER A 140 -1.21 -4.73 -4.29
C SER A 140 -0.50 -6.08 -4.15
N ASN A 141 0.73 -6.24 -4.65
CA ASN A 141 1.44 -7.53 -4.66
C ASN A 141 1.59 -8.14 -3.27
N LEU A 142 1.81 -7.28 -2.26
CA LEU A 142 2.08 -7.66 -0.88
C LEU A 142 0.97 -7.19 0.05
N MET A 143 -0.24 -6.98 -0.46
CA MET A 143 -1.36 -6.41 0.29
C MET A 143 -1.72 -7.24 1.54
N ASP A 144 -1.64 -8.57 1.43
CA ASP A 144 -1.95 -9.48 2.54
C ASP A 144 -0.85 -9.47 3.62
N GLU A 145 0.40 -9.18 3.24
CA GLU A 145 1.57 -9.09 4.14
C GLU A 145 1.88 -7.66 4.57
N GLU A 146 1.09 -6.67 4.11
CA GLU A 146 1.39 -5.25 4.26
C GLU A 146 1.51 -4.85 5.73
N GLU A 147 0.61 -5.36 6.59
CA GLU A 147 0.63 -5.03 8.02
C GLU A 147 1.91 -5.53 8.70
N ASP A 148 2.29 -6.78 8.43
CA ASP A 148 3.48 -7.40 8.99
C ASP A 148 4.75 -6.71 8.49
N LEU A 149 4.83 -6.44 7.18
CA LEU A 149 5.97 -5.74 6.58
C LEU A 149 6.07 -4.30 7.11
N THR A 150 4.96 -3.57 7.21
CA THR A 150 4.94 -2.23 7.79
C THR A 150 5.37 -2.26 9.26
N GLY A 151 4.89 -3.23 10.06
CA GLY A 151 5.31 -3.43 11.44
C GLY A 151 6.79 -3.73 11.57
N PHE A 152 7.30 -4.63 10.73
CA PHE A 152 8.71 -4.99 10.67
C PHE A 152 9.58 -3.78 10.30
N ILE A 153 9.28 -3.09 9.20
CA ILE A 153 9.97 -1.87 8.76
C ILE A 153 9.96 -0.83 9.89
N ASN A 154 8.88 -0.77 10.67
CA ASN A 154 8.77 0.13 11.80
C ASN A 154 9.71 -0.18 12.96
N SER A 155 9.97 -1.47 13.21
CA SER A 155 10.84 -1.94 14.29
C SER A 155 12.35 -1.83 13.99
N LEU A 156 12.73 -1.68 12.72
CA LEU A 156 14.13 -1.60 12.31
C LEU A 156 14.83 -0.31 12.79
N ASP A 157 16.11 -0.44 13.10
CA ASP A 157 17.02 0.69 13.36
C ASP A 157 17.77 1.07 12.08
N TRP A 158 17.23 2.07 11.39
CA TRP A 158 17.72 2.50 10.08
C TRP A 158 19.14 3.11 10.09
N ALA A 159 19.77 3.30 11.26
CA ALA A 159 21.14 3.81 11.38
C ALA A 159 22.22 2.70 11.37
N LYS A 160 21.83 1.44 11.56
CA LYS A 160 22.76 0.29 11.66
C LYS A 160 23.23 -0.22 10.30
N GLY A 161 22.37 -0.18 9.29
CA GLY A 161 22.60 -0.80 7.99
C GLY A 161 22.41 -2.32 8.06
N TYR A 162 21.74 -2.88 7.06
CA TYR A 162 21.44 -4.31 6.99
C TYR A 162 21.75 -4.87 5.60
N SER A 163 22.02 -6.17 5.53
CA SER A 163 21.98 -6.89 4.25
C SER A 163 20.55 -7.39 3.97
N ALA A 164 20.21 -7.60 2.69
CA ALA A 164 18.89 -8.14 2.33
C ALA A 164 18.64 -9.51 2.99
N GLU A 165 19.65 -10.38 3.03
CA GLU A 165 19.56 -11.71 3.67
C GLU A 165 19.29 -11.61 5.19
N GLU A 166 19.97 -10.69 5.87
CA GLU A 166 19.73 -10.41 7.28
C GLU A 166 18.30 -9.90 7.52
N LEU A 167 17.81 -9.00 6.66
CA LEU A 167 16.45 -8.48 6.76
C LEU A 167 15.41 -9.58 6.59
N LYS A 168 15.60 -10.51 5.64
CA LYS A 168 14.70 -11.67 5.45
C LYS A 168 14.64 -12.53 6.72
N GLN A 169 15.80 -12.86 7.30
CA GLN A 169 15.85 -13.68 8.52
C GLN A 169 15.20 -12.98 9.72
N LYS A 170 15.41 -11.67 9.85
CA LYS A 170 14.77 -10.86 10.88
C LYS A 170 13.27 -10.76 10.69
N PHE A 171 12.80 -10.66 9.45
CA PHE A 171 11.36 -10.63 9.16
C PHE A 171 10.68 -11.94 9.51
N GLU A 172 11.28 -13.09 9.18
CA GLU A 172 10.73 -14.38 9.60
C GLU A 172 10.68 -14.51 11.13
N THR A 173 11.73 -14.06 11.82
CA THR A 173 11.76 -14.02 13.29
C THR A 173 10.65 -13.11 13.84
N PHE A 174 10.48 -11.93 13.25
CA PHE A 174 9.44 -10.96 13.62
C PHE A 174 8.03 -11.56 13.48
N LYS A 175 7.75 -12.28 12.39
CA LYS A 175 6.45 -12.95 12.19
C LYS A 175 6.19 -14.02 13.25
N VAL A 176 7.18 -14.86 13.55
CA VAL A 176 7.05 -15.88 14.60
C VAL A 176 6.78 -15.23 15.96
N GLU A 177 7.55 -14.21 16.33
CA GLU A 177 7.37 -13.49 17.59
C GLU A 177 5.99 -12.80 17.68
N LYS A 178 5.51 -12.20 16.59
CA LYS A 178 4.16 -11.60 16.52
C LYS A 178 3.08 -12.67 16.70
N TYR A 179 3.18 -13.78 15.97
CA TYR A 179 2.22 -14.88 16.04
C TYR A 179 2.15 -15.50 17.45
N ASP A 180 3.30 -15.74 18.08
CA ASP A 180 3.36 -16.30 19.44
C ASP A 180 2.72 -15.34 20.46
N GLN A 181 2.91 -14.02 20.29
CA GLN A 181 2.27 -13.01 21.13
C GLN A 181 0.75 -12.97 20.94
N GLU A 182 0.27 -13.04 19.69
CA GLU A 182 -1.17 -13.06 19.38
C GLU A 182 -1.84 -14.33 19.91
N LEU A 183 -1.22 -15.49 19.72
CA LEU A 183 -1.68 -16.76 20.28
C LEU A 183 -1.76 -16.69 21.81
N ALA A 184 -0.73 -16.11 22.43
CA ALA A 184 -0.73 -15.93 23.87
C ALA A 184 -1.82 -14.97 24.36
N ALA A 185 -2.08 -13.89 23.63
CA ALA A 185 -3.17 -12.97 23.95
C ALA A 185 -4.53 -13.66 23.86
N ILE A 186 -4.77 -14.46 22.82
CA ILE A 186 -6.02 -15.22 22.63
C ILE A 186 -6.18 -16.27 23.74
N ALA A 187 -5.15 -17.05 24.02
CA ALA A 187 -5.19 -18.06 25.08
C ALA A 187 -5.50 -17.43 26.44
N ASN A 188 -4.83 -16.33 26.80
CA ASN A 188 -5.10 -15.58 28.02
C ASN A 188 -6.53 -15.02 28.06
N ALA A 189 -7.05 -14.48 26.94
CA ALA A 189 -8.41 -13.97 26.85
C ALA A 189 -9.48 -15.07 27.06
N HIS A 190 -9.15 -16.32 26.73
CA HIS A 190 -10.03 -17.48 26.90
C HIS A 190 -9.67 -18.38 28.10
N GLY A 191 -8.71 -17.98 28.95
CA GLY A 191 -8.29 -18.74 30.13
C GLY A 191 -7.57 -20.06 29.82
N LEU A 192 -6.98 -20.17 28.63
CA LEU A 192 -6.20 -21.32 28.18
C LEU A 192 -4.70 -21.09 28.48
N GLN A 193 -3.96 -22.17 28.72
CA GLN A 193 -2.51 -22.12 28.84
C GLN A 193 -1.86 -22.12 27.45
N THR A 194 -0.81 -21.30 27.31
CA THR A 194 0.05 -21.15 26.13
C THR A 194 1.26 -22.06 26.21
#